data_AF-A0A7X5QQF1-F1
#
_entry.id   AF-A0A7X5QQF1-F1
#
_cell.length_a   1.000
_cell.length_b   1.000
_cell.length_c   1.000
_cell.angle_alpha   90.00
_cell.angle_beta   90.00
_cell.angle_gamma   90.00
#
_symmetry.space_group_name_H-M   'P 1'
#
loop_
_entity.id
_entity.type
_entity.pdbx_description
1 polymer ?
#
loop_
_entity_poly.entity_id
_entity_poly.type
_entity_poly.pdbx_seq_one_letter_code
_entity_poly.pdbx_strand_id
1 'polypeptide(L)'
;MNGGLNLYTYAPNPMNWIDPLGLAKLFELGTYGELNGPTHVGDKLQAHELLRHEYLRQQGLAETSRLSGNPSIALDLDHHTRGPQKDTRGIGGAHWYENQIRANEGLRKNDFASTLKRELDITSGGLRKSGVPASRVKVLRKQAEKFFRGLSNKVKSAGTCK
;
A
#
# COMPACT_ATOMS: atom_id res chain seq x y z
N MET A 1 19.73 -10.91 -47.69
CA MET A 1 18.60 -10.14 -47.14
C MET A 1 17.88 -11.04 -46.15
N ASN A 2 17.78 -10.65 -44.88
CA ASN A 2 16.77 -11.16 -43.95
C ASN A 2 16.61 -10.11 -42.84
N GLY A 3 15.54 -9.32 -42.94
CA GLY A 3 15.23 -8.21 -42.05
C GLY A 3 14.11 -8.54 -41.08
N GLY A 4 14.41 -8.38 -39.78
CA GLY A 4 13.50 -7.77 -38.80
C GLY A 4 12.35 -8.63 -38.26
N LEU A 5 12.59 -9.35 -37.16
CA LEU A 5 11.53 -9.68 -36.21
C LEU A 5 11.05 -8.38 -35.54
N ASN A 6 9.83 -7.96 -35.87
CA ASN A 6 9.18 -6.81 -35.25
C ASN A 6 8.76 -7.14 -33.82
N LEU A 7 9.33 -6.39 -32.87
CA LEU A 7 9.18 -6.50 -31.40
C LEU A 7 7.87 -5.86 -30.88
N TYR A 8 6.79 -5.87 -31.65
CA TYR A 8 5.55 -5.18 -31.27
C TYR A 8 4.29 -5.96 -31.63
N THR A 9 3.80 -6.77 -30.69
CA THR A 9 2.34 -6.90 -30.50
C THR A 9 1.99 -7.13 -29.02
N TYR A 10 1.38 -6.10 -28.43
CA TYR A 10 0.50 -6.12 -27.24
C TYR A 10 -0.75 -6.98 -27.52
N ALA A 11 -1.54 -7.55 -26.61
CA ALA A 11 -1.78 -7.30 -25.19
C ALA A 11 -2.48 -8.53 -24.54
N PRO A 12 -2.69 -8.53 -23.21
CA PRO A 12 -3.00 -9.70 -22.40
C PRO A 12 -4.49 -10.04 -22.39
N ASN A 13 -4.82 -11.32 -22.20
CA ASN A 13 -6.15 -11.70 -21.75
C ASN A 13 -6.02 -12.43 -20.41
N PRO A 14 -6.01 -11.72 -19.26
CA PRO A 14 -6.25 -12.39 -18.00
C PRO A 14 -7.74 -12.69 -17.99
N MET A 15 -8.10 -13.97 -18.12
CA MET A 15 -9.44 -14.45 -17.82
C MET A 15 -9.82 -13.95 -16.42
N ASN A 16 -10.57 -12.86 -16.37
CA ASN A 16 -11.13 -12.34 -15.14
C ASN A 16 -12.23 -13.30 -14.74
N TRP A 17 -11.91 -14.24 -13.86
CA TRP A 17 -12.95 -14.94 -13.11
C TRP A 17 -13.72 -13.86 -12.34
N ILE A 18 -14.97 -13.67 -12.74
CA ILE A 18 -15.95 -12.81 -12.07
C ILE A 18 -16.24 -13.51 -10.75
N ASP A 19 -15.81 -12.90 -9.64
CA ASP A 19 -16.16 -13.36 -8.30
C ASP A 19 -17.57 -12.84 -7.98
N PRO A 20 -18.61 -13.69 -7.93
CA PRO A 20 -19.97 -13.26 -7.66
C PRO A 20 -20.19 -12.80 -6.22
N LEU A 21 -19.23 -13.07 -5.31
CA LEU A 21 -19.33 -12.76 -3.88
C LEU A 21 -18.71 -11.41 -3.51
N GLY A 22 -17.96 -10.77 -4.42
CA GLY A 22 -17.34 -9.47 -4.18
C GLY A 22 -16.23 -9.49 -3.12
N LEU A 23 -15.57 -10.64 -2.92
CA LEU A 23 -14.44 -10.76 -1.99
C LEU A 23 -13.25 -10.01 -2.56
N ALA A 24 -12.43 -9.41 -1.69
CA ALA A 24 -11.23 -8.74 -2.18
C ALA A 24 -10.27 -9.80 -2.74
N LYS A 25 -9.63 -9.49 -3.86
CA LYS A 25 -8.55 -10.31 -4.40
C LYS A 25 -7.25 -9.95 -3.69
N LEU A 26 -6.35 -10.92 -3.50
CA LEU A 26 -5.00 -10.64 -3.03
C LEU A 26 -4.35 -9.58 -3.95
N PHE A 27 -3.81 -8.52 -3.35
CA PHE A 27 -3.27 -7.34 -4.02
C PHE A 27 -4.29 -6.40 -4.69
N GLU A 28 -5.56 -6.54 -4.35
CA GLU A 28 -6.57 -5.56 -4.72
C GLU A 28 -6.26 -4.20 -4.11
N LEU A 29 -6.36 -3.16 -4.93
CA LEU A 29 -6.14 -1.78 -4.52
C LEU A 29 -7.49 -1.16 -4.21
N GLY A 30 -7.56 -0.44 -3.11
CA GLY A 30 -8.75 0.30 -2.69
C GLY A 30 -8.39 1.31 -1.62
N THR A 31 -9.38 1.71 -0.85
CA THR A 31 -9.18 2.52 0.35
C THR A 31 -9.31 1.66 1.61
N TYR A 32 -8.80 2.15 2.73
CA TYR A 32 -8.88 1.45 4.02
C TYR A 32 -10.33 1.09 4.40
N GLY A 33 -11.27 2.01 4.13
CA GLY A 33 -12.69 1.82 4.44
C GLY A 33 -13.36 0.83 3.51
N GLU A 34 -13.06 0.88 2.21
CA GLU A 34 -13.57 -0.10 1.23
C GLU A 34 -13.07 -1.50 1.58
N LEU A 35 -11.76 -1.68 1.77
CA LEU A 35 -11.15 -2.99 2.02
C LEU A 35 -11.43 -3.58 3.41
N ASN A 36 -11.90 -2.77 4.38
CA ASN A 36 -12.41 -3.26 5.67
C ASN A 36 -13.94 -3.24 5.76
N GLY A 37 -14.62 -3.04 4.63
CA GLY A 37 -16.07 -3.02 4.56
C GLY A 37 -16.71 -4.39 4.82
N PRO A 38 -18.04 -4.44 5.05
CA PRO A 38 -18.76 -5.67 5.34
C PRO A 38 -18.70 -6.71 4.20
N THR A 39 -18.44 -6.28 2.97
CA THR A 39 -18.23 -7.13 1.79
C THR A 39 -16.95 -7.96 1.84
N HIS A 40 -16.00 -7.60 2.70
CA HIS A 40 -14.69 -8.26 2.83
C HIS A 40 -14.60 -9.11 4.10
N VAL A 41 -15.72 -9.31 4.80
CA VAL A 41 -15.76 -10.16 6.00
C VAL A 41 -15.62 -11.63 5.58
N GLY A 42 -14.49 -12.24 5.95
CA GLY A 42 -14.24 -13.67 5.76
C GLY A 42 -13.30 -14.03 4.61
N ASP A 43 -12.79 -13.05 3.86
CA ASP A 43 -11.78 -13.27 2.81
C ASP A 43 -10.38 -13.59 3.36
N LYS A 44 -10.16 -13.42 4.67
CA LYS A 44 -8.88 -13.59 5.38
C LYS A 44 -7.78 -12.62 4.89
N LEU A 45 -8.17 -11.56 4.21
CA LEU A 45 -7.31 -10.46 3.81
C LEU A 45 -7.41 -9.33 4.84
N GLN A 46 -6.39 -8.49 4.82
CA GLN A 46 -6.25 -7.34 5.69
C GLN A 46 -5.87 -6.14 4.84
N ALA A 47 -6.57 -5.03 5.04
CA ALA A 47 -6.20 -3.78 4.42
C ALA A 47 -4.86 -3.29 4.97
N HIS A 48 -3.89 -3.12 4.09
CA HIS A 48 -2.60 -2.53 4.41
C HIS A 48 -2.50 -1.14 3.80
N GLU A 49 -2.46 -0.12 4.65
CA GLU A 49 -2.31 1.29 4.26
C GLU A 49 -0.87 1.56 3.81
N LEU A 50 -0.66 2.16 2.64
CA LEU A 50 0.71 2.50 2.20
C LEU A 50 1.32 3.64 3.03
N LEU A 51 0.51 4.62 3.41
CA LEU A 51 0.86 5.62 4.40
C LEU A 51 0.17 5.25 5.70
N ARG A 52 0.96 4.91 6.72
CA ARG A 52 0.41 4.59 8.03
C ARG A 52 -0.37 5.78 8.58
N HIS A 53 -1.55 5.52 9.13
CA HIS A 53 -2.37 6.57 9.76
C HIS A 53 -1.59 7.41 10.78
N GLU A 54 -0.72 6.78 11.57
CA GLU A 54 0.10 7.48 12.55
C GLU A 54 1.09 8.49 11.94
N TYR A 55 1.59 8.23 10.73
CA TYR A 55 2.38 9.23 10.00
C TYR A 55 1.53 10.47 9.69
N LEU A 56 0.31 10.27 9.20
CA LEU A 56 -0.62 11.37 8.89
C LEU A 56 -0.98 12.18 10.15
N ARG A 57 -1.14 11.52 11.31
CA ARG A 57 -1.36 12.18 12.60
C ARG A 57 -0.18 13.07 12.99
N GLN A 58 1.04 12.57 12.89
CA GLN A 58 2.24 13.36 13.20
C GLN A 58 2.43 14.57 12.26
N GLN A 59 1.90 14.50 11.04
CA GLN A 59 1.87 15.63 10.10
C GLN A 59 0.68 16.59 10.33
N GLY A 60 -0.19 16.35 11.33
CA GLY A 60 -1.38 17.15 11.57
C GLY A 60 -2.47 17.03 10.49
N LEU A 61 -2.46 15.92 9.73
CA LEU A 61 -3.39 15.68 8.62
C LEU A 61 -4.53 14.71 8.98
N ALA A 62 -4.45 14.09 10.14
CA ALA A 62 -5.43 13.13 10.62
C ALA A 62 -5.54 13.18 12.15
N GLU A 63 -6.73 12.83 12.65
CA GLU A 63 -7.04 12.79 14.08
C GLU A 63 -6.92 11.35 14.61
N THR A 64 -7.72 10.98 15.60
CA THR A 64 -7.68 9.67 16.26
C THR A 64 -8.13 8.52 15.36
N SER A 65 -9.21 8.71 14.60
CA SER A 65 -9.79 7.66 13.75
C SER A 65 -9.06 7.51 12.42
N ARG A 66 -8.84 6.25 11.99
CA ARG A 66 -8.30 5.94 10.66
C ARG A 66 -9.14 6.56 9.56
N LEU A 67 -8.48 7.16 8.57
CA LEU A 67 -9.16 7.77 7.44
C LEU A 67 -9.62 6.68 6.46
N SER A 68 -10.93 6.53 6.29
CA SER A 68 -11.52 5.53 5.39
C SER A 68 -10.97 5.65 3.96
N GLY A 69 -10.71 6.86 3.48
CA GLY A 69 -10.15 7.13 2.15
C GLY A 69 -8.65 6.87 1.99
N ASN A 70 -7.94 6.37 3.01
CA ASN A 70 -6.50 6.14 2.93
C ASN A 70 -6.17 5.00 1.94
N PRO A 71 -5.38 5.26 0.88
CA PRO A 71 -5.05 4.25 -0.13
C PRO A 71 -4.39 3.01 0.50
N SER A 72 -4.98 1.86 0.21
CA SER A 72 -4.65 0.58 0.82
C SER A 72 -4.61 -0.55 -0.21
N ILE A 73 -3.99 -1.65 0.18
CA ILE A 73 -3.93 -2.89 -0.59
C ILE A 73 -4.37 -4.08 0.26
N ALA A 74 -5.12 -5.01 -0.32
CA ALA A 74 -5.55 -6.22 0.37
C ALA A 74 -4.40 -7.24 0.41
N LEU A 75 -3.95 -7.59 1.61
CA LEU A 75 -2.88 -8.55 1.84
C LEU A 75 -3.36 -9.69 2.74
N ASP A 76 -2.94 -10.92 2.45
CA ASP A 76 -3.08 -12.00 3.42
C ASP A 76 -2.07 -11.85 4.58
N LEU A 77 -2.16 -12.75 5.55
CA LEU A 77 -1.32 -12.70 6.74
C LEU A 77 0.19 -12.85 6.46
N ASP A 78 0.55 -13.60 5.42
CA ASP A 78 1.95 -13.82 4.99
C ASP A 78 2.54 -12.56 4.37
N HIS A 79 1.78 -11.92 3.46
CA HIS A 79 2.20 -10.70 2.79
C HIS A 79 2.12 -9.47 3.70
N HIS A 80 1.31 -9.50 4.77
CA HIS A 80 1.08 -8.34 5.63
C HIS A 80 2.09 -8.24 6.79
N THR A 81 2.14 -9.23 7.68
CA THR A 81 2.80 -9.08 9.00
C THR A 81 3.83 -10.14 9.36
N ARG A 82 3.73 -11.36 8.80
CA ARG A 82 4.59 -12.47 9.23
C ARG A 82 6.06 -12.22 8.91
N GLY A 83 6.94 -12.69 9.78
CA GLY A 83 8.37 -12.76 9.47
C GLY A 83 8.70 -13.99 8.63
N PRO A 84 9.88 -14.06 7.98
CA PRO A 84 10.25 -15.14 7.07
C PRO A 84 10.09 -16.55 7.66
N GLN A 85 10.36 -16.73 8.96
CA GLN A 85 10.24 -18.02 9.65
C GLN A 85 8.80 -18.50 9.85
N LYS A 86 7.82 -17.58 9.88
CA LYS A 86 6.40 -17.87 10.10
C LYS A 86 5.57 -17.73 8.82
N ASP A 87 6.15 -17.16 7.77
CA ASP A 87 5.55 -17.02 6.45
C ASP A 87 5.61 -18.37 5.72
N THR A 88 4.48 -18.83 5.18
CA THR A 88 4.43 -20.11 4.44
C THR A 88 5.30 -20.13 3.18
N ARG A 89 5.63 -18.95 2.64
CA ARG A 89 6.49 -18.74 1.47
C ARG A 89 7.97 -18.59 1.84
N GLY A 90 8.29 -18.39 3.13
CA GLY A 90 9.65 -18.12 3.59
C GLY A 90 10.20 -16.72 3.25
N ILE A 91 9.35 -15.78 2.83
CA ILE A 91 9.77 -14.46 2.32
C ILE A 91 9.69 -13.40 3.43
N GLY A 92 8.54 -13.27 4.08
CA GLY A 92 8.21 -12.22 5.03
C GLY A 92 7.19 -11.22 4.46
N GLY A 93 6.46 -10.59 5.37
CA GLY A 93 5.42 -9.61 5.09
C GLY A 93 5.92 -8.17 5.02
N ALA A 94 5.04 -7.27 4.58
CA ALA A 94 5.32 -5.87 4.34
C ALA A 94 5.85 -5.18 5.61
N HIS A 95 5.17 -5.36 6.74
CA HIS A 95 5.61 -4.78 8.00
C HIS A 95 6.95 -5.34 8.51
N TRP A 96 7.28 -6.59 8.18
CA TRP A 96 8.59 -7.14 8.52
C TRP A 96 9.68 -6.39 7.75
N TYR A 97 9.54 -6.27 6.43
CA TYR A 97 10.51 -5.57 5.60
C TYR A 97 10.56 -4.06 5.84
N GLU A 98 9.44 -3.41 6.13
CA GLU A 98 9.43 -2.01 6.57
C GLU A 98 10.30 -1.81 7.81
N ASN A 99 10.19 -2.68 8.81
CA ASN A 99 11.01 -2.60 10.01
C ASN A 99 12.51 -2.80 9.70
N GLN A 100 12.84 -3.70 8.78
CA GLN A 100 14.23 -3.88 8.33
C GLN A 100 14.77 -2.64 7.60
N ILE A 101 13.96 -2.05 6.71
CA ILE A 101 14.35 -0.84 5.97
C ILE A 101 14.51 0.33 6.94
N ARG A 102 13.60 0.52 7.89
CA ARG A 102 13.72 1.53 8.95
C ARG A 102 14.99 1.36 9.77
N ALA A 103 15.26 0.14 10.22
CA ALA A 103 16.48 -0.16 11.00
C ALA A 103 17.76 0.19 10.22
N ASN A 104 17.79 -0.13 8.91
CA ASN A 104 18.92 0.23 8.04
C ASN A 104 19.09 1.74 7.85
N GLU A 105 18.05 2.52 8.11
CA GLU A 105 18.06 3.99 8.08
C GLU A 105 18.28 4.61 9.47
N GLY A 106 18.53 3.80 10.51
CA GLY A 106 18.69 4.26 11.88
C GLY A 106 17.37 4.62 12.58
N LEU A 107 16.23 4.30 11.98
CA LEU A 107 14.89 4.55 12.52
C LEU A 107 14.42 3.36 13.37
N ARG A 108 13.73 3.63 14.47
CA ARG A 108 13.02 2.59 15.23
C ARG A 108 11.73 2.20 14.51
N LYS A 109 11.14 1.07 14.93
CA LYS A 109 9.88 0.52 14.36
C LYS A 109 8.73 1.54 14.25
N ASN A 110 8.64 2.47 15.20
CA ASN A 110 7.57 3.48 15.26
C ASN A 110 8.04 4.87 14.80
N ASP A 111 9.29 5.01 14.38
CA ASP A 111 9.81 6.26 13.86
C ASP A 111 9.47 6.35 12.38
N PHE A 112 9.09 7.56 11.97
CA PHE A 112 8.76 7.87 10.58
C PHE A 112 9.87 8.64 9.91
N ALA A 113 9.98 8.49 8.59
CA ALA A 113 10.93 9.31 7.86
C ALA A 113 10.51 10.79 7.89
N SER A 114 11.50 11.68 7.88
CA SER A 114 11.30 13.14 7.95
C SER A 114 10.58 13.72 6.72
N THR A 115 10.55 12.99 5.60
CA THR A 115 9.90 13.44 4.36
C THR A 115 8.91 12.40 3.84
N LEU A 116 7.82 12.89 3.24
CA LEU A 116 6.81 12.04 2.60
C LEU A 116 7.44 11.10 1.57
N LYS A 117 8.34 11.62 0.72
CA LYS A 117 9.00 10.81 -0.30
C LYS A 117 9.72 9.62 0.33
N ARG A 118 10.47 9.86 1.41
CA ARG A 118 11.24 8.81 2.07
C ARG A 118 10.34 7.83 2.79
N GLU A 119 9.30 8.29 3.47
CA GLU A 119 8.33 7.41 4.12
C GLU A 119 7.66 6.47 3.10
N LEU A 120 7.24 7.01 1.95
CA LEU A 120 6.71 6.20 0.85
C LEU A 120 7.75 5.26 0.25
N ASP A 121 9.04 5.62 0.22
CA ASP A 121 10.11 4.74 -0.26
C ASP A 121 10.27 3.52 0.66
N ILE A 122 10.17 3.72 1.98
CA ILE A 122 10.21 2.66 3.00
C ILE A 122 9.02 1.71 2.82
N THR A 123 7.78 2.22 2.84
CA THR A 123 6.58 1.38 2.78
C THR A 123 6.42 0.70 1.41
N SER A 124 6.71 1.42 0.31
CA SER A 124 6.75 0.81 -1.03
C SER A 124 7.85 -0.24 -1.15
N GLY A 125 8.99 -0.04 -0.48
CA GLY A 125 10.07 -1.01 -0.42
C GLY A 125 9.67 -2.28 0.32
N GLY A 126 8.97 -2.12 1.44
CA GLY A 126 8.42 -3.23 2.24
C GLY A 126 7.49 -4.12 1.42
N LEU A 127 6.52 -3.50 0.72
CA LEU A 127 5.58 -4.22 -0.14
C LEU A 127 6.26 -4.97 -1.29
N ARG A 128 7.22 -4.34 -1.98
CA ARG A 128 7.94 -5.02 -3.07
C ARG A 128 8.71 -6.23 -2.57
N LYS A 129 9.37 -6.11 -1.41
CA LYS A 129 10.13 -7.21 -0.82
C LYS A 129 9.22 -8.33 -0.30
N SER A 130 7.98 -8.03 0.12
CA SER A 130 7.02 -9.04 0.54
C SER A 130 6.32 -9.79 -0.61
N GLY A 131 6.67 -9.50 -1.86
CA GLY A 131 6.15 -10.18 -3.05
C GLY A 131 4.99 -9.46 -3.74
N VAL A 132 4.63 -8.24 -3.32
CA VAL A 132 3.59 -7.46 -4.01
C VAL A 132 4.11 -7.00 -5.38
N PRO A 133 3.34 -7.17 -6.47
CA PRO A 133 3.76 -6.76 -7.81
C PRO A 133 4.13 -5.27 -7.87
N ALA A 134 5.27 -4.95 -8.48
CA ALA A 134 5.77 -3.58 -8.57
C ALA A 134 4.80 -2.62 -9.29
N SER A 135 4.00 -3.12 -10.23
CA SER A 135 2.94 -2.36 -10.90
C SER A 135 1.86 -1.90 -9.92
N ARG A 136 1.42 -2.77 -9.00
CA ARG A 136 0.44 -2.44 -7.95
C ARG A 136 1.02 -1.42 -6.97
N VAL A 137 2.24 -1.64 -6.50
CA VAL A 137 2.94 -0.70 -5.60
C VAL A 137 3.08 0.68 -6.24
N LYS A 138 3.38 0.76 -7.55
CA LYS A 138 3.50 2.04 -8.28
C LYS A 138 2.16 2.79 -8.34
N VAL A 139 1.05 2.09 -8.57
CA VAL A 139 -0.29 2.70 -8.58
C VAL A 139 -0.67 3.17 -7.17
N LEU A 140 -0.49 2.32 -6.17
CA LEU A 140 -0.79 2.62 -4.77
C LEU A 140 0.00 3.83 -4.28
N ARG A 141 1.29 3.92 -4.65
CA ARG A 141 2.12 5.09 -4.32
C ARG A 141 1.56 6.38 -4.88
N LYS A 142 1.17 6.39 -6.16
CA LYS A 142 0.55 7.58 -6.77
C LYS A 142 -0.75 7.97 -6.06
N GLN A 143 -1.57 6.98 -5.69
CA GLN A 143 -2.80 7.22 -4.94
C GLN A 143 -2.48 7.83 -3.56
N ALA A 144 -1.51 7.29 -2.83
CA ALA A 144 -1.09 7.80 -1.52
C ALA A 144 -0.52 9.22 -1.59
N GLU A 145 0.30 9.53 -2.60
CA GLU A 145 0.81 10.89 -2.84
C GLU A 145 -0.33 11.88 -3.14
N LYS A 146 -1.30 11.48 -3.98
CA LYS A 146 -2.47 12.31 -4.28
C LYS A 146 -3.33 12.53 -3.04
N PHE A 147 -3.58 11.47 -2.26
CA PHE A 147 -4.33 11.52 -1.02
C PHE A 147 -3.69 12.47 -0.01
N PHE A 148 -2.39 12.32 0.25
CA PHE A 148 -1.64 13.20 1.15
C PHE A 148 -1.73 14.67 0.73
N ARG A 149 -1.53 14.96 -0.56
CA ARG A 149 -1.65 16.33 -1.11
C ARG A 149 -3.07 16.88 -0.93
N GLY A 150 -4.09 16.05 -1.14
CA GLY A 150 -5.48 16.42 -0.90
C GLY A 150 -5.75 16.82 0.55
N LEU A 151 -5.25 16.02 1.51
CA LEU A 151 -5.35 16.34 2.94
C LEU A 151 -4.61 17.65 3.28
N SER A 152 -3.37 17.79 2.81
CA SER A 152 -2.56 19.00 3.05
C SER A 152 -3.24 20.26 2.50
N ASN A 153 -3.82 20.20 1.31
CA ASN A 153 -4.55 21.32 0.73
C ASN A 153 -5.80 21.66 1.55
N LYS A 154 -6.56 20.65 1.98
CA LYS A 154 -7.76 20.85 2.81
C LYS A 154 -7.43 21.55 4.13
N VAL A 155 -6.36 21.12 4.80
CA VAL A 155 -5.89 21.75 6.05
C VAL A 155 -5.46 23.21 5.81
N LYS A 156 -4.71 23.47 4.73
CA LYS A 156 -4.33 24.85 4.36
C LYS A 156 -5.55 25.74 4.10
N SER A 157 -6.51 25.26 3.30
CA SER A 157 -7.74 26.00 3.02
C SER A 157 -8.56 26.27 4.28
N ALA A 158 -8.67 25.29 5.20
CA ALA A 158 -9.37 25.47 6.47
C ALA A 158 -8.67 26.49 7.39
N GLY A 159 -7.34 26.57 7.35
CA GLY A 159 -6.55 27.55 8.11
C GLY A 159 -6.51 28.96 7.50
N THR A 160 -6.93 29.14 6.25
CA THR A 160 -6.90 30.43 5.52
C THR A 160 -8.22 31.21 5.64
N CYS A 161 -9.26 30.63 6.25
CA CYS A 161 -10.44 31.38 6.68
C CYS A 161 -10.15 32.09 8.01
N LYS A 162 -9.38 33.18 7.95
CA LYS A 162 -9.30 34.21 9.00
C LYS A 162 -9.30 35.59 8.36
#